data_AF-A0A812PUU9-F1
#
_entry.id   AF-A0A812PUU9-F1
#
_cell.length_a   1.000
_cell.length_b   1.000
_cell.length_c   1.000
_cell.angle_alpha   90.00
_cell.angle_beta   90.00
_cell.angle_gamma   90.00
#
_symmetry.space_group_name_H-M   'P 1'
#
loop_
_entity.id
_entity.type
_entity.pdbx_description
1 polymer ?
#
loop_
_entity_poly.entity_id
_entity_poly.type
_entity_poly.pdbx_seq_one_letter_code
_entity_poly.pdbx_strand_id
1 'polypeptide(L)'
;MQGDLIKVRQSYAEVLATQRRLQTQKEQADKMAEDWYKRAEMAVEKGDDELAKEALTRRQTSVTKASDLGAQIDAMTGNVEKLFESVKALEAKISQAKEEKEQLIARARTAKTTAQVNEMLSDVTSVGSTGAFDRMKEKVEMLETRAEVSQGLLPEAQASGSLEDRFKQLEAGSAVDDELAKMKGKKALTENSAIDDELAAMRKKLQDTH
;
A
#
# COMPACT_ATOMS: atom_id res chain seq x y z
N MET A 1 -2.46 -18.38 8.61
CA MET A 1 -2.58 -17.53 7.39
C MET A 1 -2.90 -16.07 7.71
N GLN A 2 -4.06 -15.71 8.27
CA GLN A 2 -4.34 -14.29 8.62
C GLN A 2 -3.34 -13.72 9.64
N GLY A 3 -2.99 -14.49 10.68
CA GLY A 3 -1.95 -14.09 11.63
C GLY A 3 -0.56 -13.97 11.00
N ASP A 4 -0.25 -14.79 9.99
CA ASP A 4 1.02 -14.73 9.27
C ASP A 4 1.10 -13.49 8.38
N LEU A 5 -0.01 -13.13 7.72
CA LEU A 5 -0.11 -11.89 6.95
C LEU A 5 0.13 -10.66 7.83
N ILE A 6 -0.42 -10.63 9.05
CA ILE A 6 -0.18 -9.52 9.99
C ILE A 6 1.31 -9.41 10.32
N LYS A 7 1.96 -10.53 10.66
CA LYS A 7 3.40 -10.55 10.97
C LYS A 7 4.25 -10.09 9.79
N VAL A 8 3.95 -10.55 8.57
CA VAL A 8 4.70 -10.15 7.38
C VAL A 8 4.48 -8.67 7.05
N ARG A 9 3.25 -8.15 7.18
CA ARG A 9 2.97 -6.72 7.02
C ARG A 9 3.68 -5.85 8.07
N GLN A 10 3.76 -6.31 9.33
CA GLN A 10 4.51 -5.63 10.39
C GLN A 10 5.99 -5.58 10.06
N SER A 11 6.59 -6.72 9.70
CA SER A 11 8.00 -6.77 9.30
C SER A 11 8.29 -5.88 8.08
N TYR A 12 7.41 -5.89 7.07
CA TYR A 12 7.50 -4.98 5.93
C TYR A 12 7.47 -3.51 6.37
N ALA A 13 6.55 -3.13 7.26
CA ALA A 13 6.44 -1.78 7.76
C ALA A 13 7.68 -1.33 8.55
N GLU A 14 8.26 -2.21 9.38
CA GLU A 14 9.48 -1.94 10.14
C GLU A 14 10.70 -1.72 9.22
N VAL A 15 10.86 -2.56 8.19
CA VAL A 15 11.94 -2.42 7.22
C VAL A 15 11.77 -1.14 6.39
N LEU A 16 10.54 -0.84 5.94
CA LEU A 16 10.24 0.39 5.22
C LEU A 16 10.49 1.65 6.08
N ALA A 17 10.10 1.62 7.36
CA ALA A 17 10.38 2.72 8.28
C ALA A 17 11.88 2.92 8.47
N THR A 18 12.64 1.83 8.56
CA THR A 18 14.11 1.89 8.66
C THR A 18 14.74 2.50 7.41
N GLN A 19 14.31 2.06 6.22
CA GLN A 19 14.76 2.61 4.94
C GLN A 19 14.49 4.12 4.84
N ARG A 20 13.28 4.56 5.19
CA ARG A 20 12.92 5.99 5.21
C ARG A 20 13.78 6.79 6.18
N ARG A 21 14.08 6.25 7.35
CA ARG A 21 14.97 6.90 8.32
C ARG A 21 16.38 7.08 7.77
N LEU A 22 16.91 6.07 7.06
CA LEU A 22 18.21 6.18 6.38
C LEU A 22 18.17 7.23 5.27
N GLN A 23 17.08 7.29 4.50
CA GLN A 23 16.90 8.29 3.45
C GLN A 23 16.91 9.72 4.01
N THR A 24 16.19 9.97 5.10
CA THR A 24 16.25 11.28 5.79
C THR A 24 17.65 11.61 6.31
N GLN A 25 18.39 10.63 6.85
CA GLN A 25 19.77 10.84 7.28
C GLN A 25 20.71 11.15 6.10
N LYS A 26 20.49 10.50 4.95
CA LYS A 26 21.24 10.77 3.73
C LYS A 26 20.98 12.20 3.25
N GLU A 27 19.72 12.61 3.16
CA GLU A 27 19.34 13.99 2.78
C GLU A 27 19.95 15.04 3.72
N GLN A 28 20.03 14.76 5.03
CA GLN A 28 20.70 15.64 5.98
C GLN A 28 22.22 15.72 5.72
N ALA A 29 22.87 14.59 5.41
CA ALA A 29 24.29 14.56 5.08
C ALA A 29 24.58 15.30 3.76
N ASP A 30 23.72 15.14 2.75
CA ASP A 30 23.78 15.86 1.47
C ASP A 30 23.69 17.38 1.70
N LYS A 31 22.69 17.84 2.48
CA LYS A 31 22.56 19.26 2.84
C LYS A 31 23.78 19.80 3.58
N MET A 32 24.33 19.03 4.53
CA MET A 32 25.56 19.43 5.22
C MET A 32 26.74 19.55 4.26
N ALA A 33 26.85 18.67 3.26
CA ALA A 33 27.90 18.76 2.23
C ALA A 33 27.74 20.04 1.39
N GLU A 34 26.52 20.40 1.00
CA GLU A 34 26.22 21.65 0.29
C GLU A 34 26.55 22.89 1.14
N ASP A 35 26.18 22.89 2.42
CA ASP A 35 26.48 23.99 3.33
C ASP A 35 27.99 24.20 3.50
N TRP A 36 28.75 23.11 3.65
CA TRP A 36 30.22 23.17 3.70
C TRP A 36 30.83 23.62 2.37
N TYR A 37 30.22 23.26 1.25
CA TYR A 37 30.64 23.74 -0.06
C TYR A 37 30.48 25.27 -0.18
N LYS A 38 29.30 25.81 0.17
CA LYS A 38 29.05 27.26 0.17
C LYS A 38 29.99 28.02 1.10
N ARG A 39 30.34 27.43 2.25
CA ARG A 39 31.32 28.01 3.18
C ARG A 39 32.73 28.02 2.61
N ALA A 40 33.12 26.98 1.86
CA ALA A 40 34.40 26.94 1.17
C ALA A 40 34.46 28.02 0.08
N GLU A 41 33.40 28.18 -0.72
CA GLU A 41 33.31 29.25 -1.73
C GLU A 41 33.49 30.64 -1.09
N MET A 42 32.77 30.91 0.00
CA MET A 42 32.91 32.18 0.74
C MET A 42 34.32 32.40 1.31
N ALA A 43 35.03 31.34 1.71
CA ALA A 43 36.39 31.45 2.21
C ALA A 43 37.38 31.77 1.08
N VAL A 44 37.21 31.14 -0.09
CA VAL A 44 38.01 31.43 -1.30
C VAL A 44 37.79 32.87 -1.77
N GLU A 45 36.54 33.35 -1.80
CA GLU A 45 36.23 34.74 -2.15
C GLU A 45 36.92 35.77 -1.24
N LYS A 46 37.18 35.38 0.01
CA LYS A 46 37.87 36.20 1.01
C LYS A 46 39.40 36.00 1.03
N GLY A 47 39.93 35.12 0.19
CA GLY A 47 41.36 34.78 0.13
C GLY A 47 41.86 33.98 1.32
N ASP A 48 40.98 33.30 2.07
CA ASP A 48 41.35 32.44 3.20
C ASP A 48 41.39 30.97 2.75
N ASP A 49 42.51 30.60 2.13
CA ASP A 49 42.73 29.26 1.57
C ASP A 49 42.75 28.15 2.63
N GLU A 50 43.19 28.45 3.85
CA GLU A 50 43.23 27.45 4.94
C GLU A 50 41.81 27.14 5.44
N LEU A 51 40.97 28.17 5.62
CA LEU A 51 39.57 27.99 5.97
C LEU A 51 38.79 27.28 4.86
N ALA A 52 39.09 27.58 3.59
CA ALA A 52 38.51 26.88 2.44
C ALA A 52 38.85 25.38 2.44
N LYS A 53 40.13 25.03 2.67
CA LYS A 53 40.57 23.63 2.77
C LYS A 53 39.88 22.89 3.92
N GLU A 54 39.72 23.53 5.07
CA GLU A 54 39.02 22.92 6.20
C GLU A 54 37.54 22.67 5.88
N ALA A 55 36.85 23.65 5.27
CA ALA A 55 35.47 23.50 4.84
C ALA A 55 35.30 22.37 3.81
N LEU A 56 36.21 22.26 2.83
CA LEU A 56 36.21 21.17 1.86
C LEU A 56 36.47 19.79 2.50
N THR A 57 37.32 19.72 3.52
CA THR A 57 37.56 18.47 4.27
C THR A 57 36.29 18.00 5.00
N ARG A 58 35.56 18.93 5.61
CA ARG A 58 34.28 18.64 6.27
C ARG A 58 33.20 18.26 5.25
N ARG A 59 33.14 18.94 4.10
CA ARG A 59 32.29 18.55 2.97
C ARG A 59 32.57 17.12 2.53
N GLN A 60 33.83 16.75 2.31
CA GLN A 60 34.20 15.41 1.88
C GLN A 60 33.71 14.35 2.87
N THR A 61 33.82 14.61 4.17
CA THR A 61 33.30 13.72 5.22
C THR A 61 31.78 13.54 5.11
N SER A 62 31.03 14.63 4.88
CA SER A 62 29.57 14.57 4.65
C SER A 62 29.20 13.82 3.37
N VAL A 63 29.93 14.01 2.28
CA VAL A 63 29.73 13.29 1.01
C VAL A 63 29.97 11.79 1.19
N THR A 64 31.06 11.39 1.84
CA THR A 64 31.35 9.98 2.14
C THR A 64 30.21 9.38 2.97
N LYS A 65 29.76 10.07 4.02
CA LYS A 65 28.63 9.62 4.84
C LYS A 65 27.34 9.45 4.03
N ALA A 66 27.02 10.38 3.13
CA ALA A 66 25.84 10.28 2.28
C ALA A 66 25.94 9.11 1.29
N SER A 67 27.14 8.85 0.76
CA SER A 67 27.42 7.69 -0.09
C SER A 67 27.23 6.37 0.67
N ASP A 68 27.76 6.26 1.88
CA ASP A 68 27.62 5.06 2.73
C ASP A 68 26.15 4.79 3.09
N LEU A 69 25.38 5.85 3.38
CA LEU A 69 23.95 5.74 3.62
C LEU A 69 23.19 5.35 2.34
N GLY A 70 23.59 5.86 1.18
CA GLY A 70 23.06 5.45 -0.13
C GLY A 70 23.22 3.95 -0.37
N ALA A 71 24.43 3.42 -0.18
CA ALA A 71 24.70 2.00 -0.33
C ALA A 71 23.86 1.12 0.63
N GLN A 72 23.63 1.59 1.87
CA GLN A 72 22.75 0.91 2.82
C GLN A 72 21.28 0.92 2.38
N ILE A 73 20.80 2.03 1.83
CA ILE A 73 19.43 2.15 1.28
C ILE A 73 19.25 1.20 0.09
N ASP A 74 20.23 1.16 -0.82
CA ASP A 74 20.19 0.28 -2.01
C ASP A 74 20.14 -1.19 -1.59
N ALA A 75 20.98 -1.58 -0.62
CA ALA A 75 20.96 -2.93 -0.06
C ALA A 75 19.61 -3.30 0.60
N MET A 76 18.92 -2.34 1.22
CA MET A 76 17.59 -2.56 1.80
C MET A 76 16.47 -2.60 0.76
N THR A 77 16.60 -1.89 -0.35
CA THR A 77 15.54 -1.76 -1.37
C THR A 77 15.10 -3.12 -1.90
N GLY A 78 16.05 -4.01 -2.23
CA GLY A 78 15.72 -5.37 -2.68
C GLY A 78 15.01 -6.23 -1.61
N ASN A 79 15.23 -5.96 -0.32
CA ASN A 79 14.51 -6.66 0.75
C ASN A 79 13.08 -6.15 0.92
N VAL A 80 12.88 -4.83 0.78
CA VAL A 80 11.55 -4.19 0.80
C VAL A 80 10.69 -4.72 -0.35
N GLU A 81 11.24 -4.81 -1.56
CA GLU A 81 10.54 -5.34 -2.73
C GLU A 81 10.11 -6.81 -2.54
N LYS A 82 11.03 -7.68 -2.07
CA LYS A 82 10.70 -9.08 -1.79
C LYS A 82 9.62 -9.24 -0.72
N LEU A 83 9.68 -8.43 0.34
CA LEU A 83 8.66 -8.43 1.38
C LEU A 83 7.31 -7.96 0.83
N PHE A 84 7.30 -6.93 0.00
CA PHE A 84 6.08 -6.44 -0.66
C PHE A 84 5.44 -7.53 -1.55
N GLU A 85 6.23 -8.20 -2.38
CA GLU A 85 5.74 -9.32 -3.19
C GLU A 85 5.19 -10.47 -2.33
N SER A 86 5.86 -10.77 -1.21
CA SER A 86 5.43 -11.80 -0.28
C SER A 86 4.09 -11.44 0.40
N VAL A 87 3.90 -10.18 0.79
CA VAL A 87 2.63 -9.67 1.32
C VAL A 87 1.53 -9.86 0.28
N LYS A 88 1.75 -9.42 -0.96
CA LYS A 88 0.77 -9.53 -2.06
C LYS A 88 0.40 -10.98 -2.36
N ALA A 89 1.38 -11.87 -2.40
CA ALA A 89 1.16 -13.30 -2.65
C ALA A 89 0.35 -13.96 -1.51
N LEU A 90 0.62 -13.61 -0.26
CA LEU A 90 -0.14 -14.09 0.90
C LEU A 90 -1.58 -13.58 0.89
N GLU A 91 -1.79 -12.31 0.55
CA GLU A 91 -3.12 -11.72 0.41
C GLU A 91 -3.96 -12.44 -0.65
N ALA A 92 -3.38 -12.68 -1.82
CA ALA A 92 -4.04 -13.41 -2.90
C ALA A 92 -4.45 -14.82 -2.46
N LYS A 93 -3.52 -15.57 -1.83
CA LYS A 93 -3.82 -16.92 -1.29
C LYS A 93 -4.92 -16.90 -0.23
N ILE A 94 -4.95 -15.88 0.63
CA ILE A 94 -5.99 -15.73 1.65
C ILE A 94 -7.35 -15.43 1.00
N SER A 95 -7.40 -14.61 -0.04
CA SER A 95 -8.65 -14.33 -0.78
C SER A 95 -9.19 -15.61 -1.41
N GLN A 96 -8.34 -16.33 -2.16
CA GLN A 96 -8.72 -17.58 -2.80
C GLN A 96 -9.24 -18.61 -1.76
N ALA A 97 -8.54 -18.77 -0.63
CA ALA A 97 -8.97 -19.70 0.41
C ALA A 97 -10.32 -19.30 1.06
N LYS A 98 -10.66 -18.01 1.10
CA LYS A 98 -11.98 -17.55 1.58
C LYS A 98 -13.08 -17.90 0.58
N GLU A 99 -12.85 -17.65 -0.71
CA GLU A 99 -13.79 -17.99 -1.78
C GLU A 99 -14.05 -19.50 -1.83
N GLU A 100 -12.99 -20.32 -1.78
CA GLU A 100 -13.10 -21.78 -1.72
C GLU A 100 -13.88 -22.23 -0.47
N LYS A 101 -13.63 -21.62 0.69
CA LYS A 101 -14.39 -21.89 1.92
C LYS A 101 -15.87 -21.58 1.75
N GLU A 102 -16.22 -20.43 1.18
CA GLU A 102 -17.61 -20.04 0.95
C GLU A 102 -18.31 -21.00 -0.04
N GLN A 103 -17.61 -21.40 -1.10
CA GLN A 103 -18.11 -22.39 -2.04
C GLN A 103 -18.35 -23.75 -1.36
N LEU A 104 -17.42 -24.21 -0.52
CA LEU A 104 -17.57 -25.46 0.24
C LEU A 104 -18.74 -25.39 1.23
N ILE A 105 -18.94 -24.25 1.89
CA ILE A 105 -20.09 -24.04 2.78
C ILE A 105 -21.40 -24.12 2.00
N ALA A 106 -21.48 -23.49 0.82
CA ALA A 106 -22.68 -23.55 -0.03
C ALA A 106 -22.98 -24.99 -0.48
N ARG A 107 -21.96 -25.71 -0.97
CA ARG A 107 -22.10 -27.13 -1.36
C ARG A 107 -22.53 -28.02 -0.20
N ALA A 108 -21.96 -27.82 0.99
CA ALA A 108 -22.33 -28.56 2.20
C ALA A 108 -23.78 -28.29 2.62
N ARG A 109 -24.24 -27.04 2.52
CA ARG A 109 -25.65 -26.68 2.78
C ARG A 109 -26.59 -27.39 1.79
N THR A 110 -26.30 -27.35 0.49
CA THR A 110 -27.10 -28.05 -0.53
C THR A 110 -27.14 -29.55 -0.29
N ALA A 111 -25.98 -30.19 -0.07
CA ALA A 111 -25.91 -31.63 0.17
C ALA A 111 -26.71 -32.05 1.41
N LYS A 112 -26.67 -31.25 2.49
CA LYS A 112 -27.47 -31.48 3.70
C LYS A 112 -28.96 -31.41 3.42
N THR A 113 -29.42 -30.40 2.67
CA THR A 113 -30.84 -30.28 2.28
C THR A 113 -31.27 -31.46 1.41
N THR A 114 -30.48 -31.85 0.41
CA THR A 114 -30.78 -33.01 -0.45
C THR A 114 -30.86 -34.30 0.37
N ALA A 115 -29.94 -34.52 1.32
CA ALA A 115 -29.99 -35.69 2.20
C ALA A 115 -31.27 -35.72 3.05
N GLN A 116 -31.67 -34.58 3.63
CA GLN A 116 -32.91 -34.46 4.40
C GLN A 116 -34.16 -34.75 3.55
N VAL A 117 -34.21 -34.25 2.33
CA VAL A 117 -35.32 -34.52 1.39
C VAL A 117 -35.39 -36.01 1.05
N ASN A 118 -34.25 -36.64 0.76
CA ASN A 118 -34.20 -38.08 0.43
C ASN A 118 -34.61 -38.97 1.62
N GLU A 119 -34.23 -38.58 2.85
CA GLU A 119 -34.65 -39.26 4.07
C GLU A 119 -36.18 -39.15 4.25
N MET A 120 -36.75 -37.95 4.08
CA MET A 120 -38.21 -37.77 4.12
C MET A 120 -38.93 -38.60 3.05
N LEU A 121 -38.40 -38.66 1.82
CA LEU A 121 -38.98 -39.46 0.75
C LEU A 121 -38.94 -40.96 1.07
N SER A 122 -37.83 -41.43 1.64
CA SER A 122 -37.66 -42.83 2.06
C SER A 122 -38.65 -43.21 3.16
N ASP A 123 -38.81 -42.35 4.17
CA ASP A 123 -39.81 -42.51 5.24
C ASP A 123 -41.24 -42.66 4.68
N VAL A 124 -41.60 -41.79 3.72
CA VAL A 124 -42.92 -41.78 3.07
C VAL A 124 -43.19 -43.07 2.29
N THR A 125 -42.18 -43.61 1.61
CA THR A 125 -42.34 -44.88 0.86
C THR A 125 -42.47 -46.12 1.75
N SER A 126 -42.00 -46.08 3.01
CA SER A 126 -42.10 -47.21 3.94
C SER A 126 -43.47 -47.30 4.66
N VAL A 127 -44.17 -46.18 4.81
CA VAL A 127 -45.46 -46.10 5.52
C VAL A 127 -46.57 -45.94 4.48
N GLY A 128 -47.04 -47.05 3.91
CA GLY A 128 -48.10 -47.04 2.90
C GLY A 128 -49.40 -46.40 3.43
N SER A 129 -49.65 -45.13 3.13
CA SER A 129 -50.98 -44.50 3.14
C SER A 129 -50.91 -43.01 2.76
N THR A 130 -52.03 -42.51 2.27
CA THR A 130 -52.37 -41.12 1.94
C THR A 130 -51.93 -40.06 2.97
N GLY A 131 -51.72 -40.40 4.25
CA GLY A 131 -51.26 -39.46 5.28
C GLY A 131 -49.74 -39.20 5.34
N ALA A 132 -48.94 -39.95 4.57
CA ALA A 132 -47.50 -39.71 4.46
C ALA A 132 -47.19 -38.54 3.51
N PHE A 133 -48.03 -38.34 2.49
CA PHE A 133 -47.88 -37.25 1.52
C PHE A 133 -48.16 -35.87 2.15
N ASP A 134 -49.18 -35.76 3.00
CA ASP A 134 -49.49 -34.51 3.71
C ASP A 134 -48.38 -34.12 4.70
N ARG A 135 -47.81 -35.09 5.42
CA ARG A 135 -46.66 -34.86 6.30
C ARG A 135 -45.39 -34.48 5.54
N MET A 136 -45.21 -35.00 4.33
CA MET A 136 -44.13 -34.60 3.44
C MET A 136 -44.32 -33.15 2.98
N LYS A 137 -45.55 -32.79 2.59
CA LYS A 137 -45.88 -31.42 2.16
C LYS A 137 -45.63 -30.40 3.26
N GLU A 138 -46.07 -30.68 4.49
CA GLU A 138 -45.85 -29.82 5.66
C GLU A 138 -44.36 -29.69 6.02
N LYS A 139 -43.57 -30.77 5.90
CA LYS A 139 -42.12 -30.72 6.13
C LYS A 139 -41.35 -30.00 5.02
N VAL A 140 -41.75 -30.15 3.75
CA VAL A 140 -41.15 -29.44 2.61
C VAL A 140 -41.43 -27.95 2.75
N GLU A 141 -42.66 -27.56 3.07
CA GLU A 141 -43.04 -26.16 3.31
C GLU A 141 -42.23 -25.55 4.47
N MET A 142 -42.01 -26.29 5.56
CA MET A 142 -41.10 -25.87 6.64
C MET A 142 -39.64 -25.74 6.20
N LEU A 143 -39.12 -26.66 5.37
CA LEU A 143 -37.76 -26.59 4.85
C LEU A 143 -37.57 -25.44 3.86
N GLU A 144 -38.56 -25.17 3.01
CA GLU A 144 -38.60 -24.03 2.09
C GLU A 144 -38.65 -22.72 2.88
N THR A 145 -39.55 -22.61 3.86
CA THR A 145 -39.62 -21.44 4.77
C THR A 145 -38.29 -21.26 5.50
N ARG A 146 -37.66 -22.34 5.99
CA ARG A 146 -36.36 -22.26 6.66
C ARG A 146 -35.22 -21.91 5.69
N ALA A 147 -35.29 -22.35 4.43
CA ALA A 147 -34.35 -22.01 3.39
C ALA A 147 -34.45 -20.53 3.03
N GLU A 148 -35.67 -20.00 2.84
CA GLU A 148 -35.96 -18.58 2.62
C GLU A 148 -35.51 -17.74 3.81
N VAL A 149 -35.82 -18.15 5.04
CA VAL A 149 -35.36 -17.48 6.26
C VAL A 149 -33.84 -17.57 6.39
N SER A 150 -33.18 -18.67 6.00
CA SER A 150 -31.71 -18.78 6.04
C SER A 150 -31.00 -18.00 4.92
N GLN A 151 -31.65 -17.78 3.78
CA GLN A 151 -31.19 -16.88 2.73
C GLN A 151 -31.44 -15.41 3.10
N GLY A 152 -32.54 -15.11 3.81
CA GLY A 152 -32.81 -13.79 4.40
C GLY A 152 -32.03 -13.50 5.69
N LEU A 153 -31.45 -14.53 6.33
CA LEU A 153 -30.56 -14.44 7.51
C LEU A 153 -29.08 -14.67 7.16
N LEU A 154 -28.72 -14.84 5.88
CA LEU A 154 -27.39 -14.41 5.45
C LEU A 154 -27.38 -12.92 5.75
N PRO A 155 -26.52 -12.45 6.67
CA PRO A 155 -26.51 -11.04 6.97
C PRO A 155 -26.10 -10.31 5.69
N GLU A 156 -27.04 -9.58 5.10
CA GLU A 156 -26.74 -8.31 4.46
C GLU A 156 -26.11 -7.32 5.47
N ALA A 157 -25.95 -7.70 6.75
CA ALA A 157 -25.04 -7.04 7.66
C ALA A 157 -23.58 -7.42 7.35
N GLN A 158 -22.95 -6.54 6.58
CA GLN A 158 -21.51 -6.41 6.27
C GLN A 158 -21.09 -6.70 4.82
N ALA A 159 -21.98 -6.46 3.85
CA ALA A 159 -21.53 -5.90 2.59
C ALA A 159 -21.27 -4.40 2.80
N SER A 160 -20.03 -4.12 3.18
CA SER A 160 -19.29 -2.87 2.97
C SER A 160 -19.97 -1.87 2.04
N GLY A 161 -20.16 -0.65 2.57
CA GLY A 161 -20.48 0.62 1.89
C GLY A 161 -20.60 0.53 0.38
N SER A 162 -21.84 0.71 -0.09
CA SER A 162 -22.23 0.59 -1.49
C SER A 162 -21.24 1.32 -2.41
N LEU A 163 -20.98 0.71 -3.57
CA LEU A 163 -20.21 1.33 -4.65
C LEU A 163 -20.75 2.75 -4.96
N GLU A 164 -22.06 2.93 -4.81
CA GLU A 164 -22.80 4.20 -4.91
C GLU A 164 -22.40 5.23 -3.84
N ASP A 165 -22.20 4.82 -2.58
CA ASP A 165 -21.71 5.71 -1.51
C ASP A 165 -20.25 6.11 -1.73
N ARG A 166 -19.45 5.22 -2.33
CA ARG A 166 -18.07 5.53 -2.76
C ARG A 166 -18.06 6.47 -3.96
N PHE A 167 -18.98 6.32 -4.90
CA PHE A 167 -19.15 7.27 -6.02
C PHE A 167 -19.63 8.64 -5.54
N LYS A 168 -20.57 8.71 -4.57
CA LYS A 168 -20.98 9.97 -3.93
C LYS A 168 -19.84 10.65 -3.16
N GLN A 169 -18.95 9.89 -2.53
CA GLN A 169 -17.74 10.43 -1.90
C GLN A 169 -16.69 10.91 -2.92
N LEU A 170 -16.60 10.26 -4.08
CA LEU A 170 -15.76 10.67 -5.21
C LEU A 170 -16.29 11.96 -5.87
N GLU A 171 -17.60 12.10 -6.04
CA GLU A 171 -18.23 13.33 -6.55
C GLU A 171 -18.09 14.50 -5.55
N ALA A 172 -18.09 14.23 -4.24
CA ALA A 172 -17.81 15.23 -3.21
C ALA A 172 -16.32 15.66 -3.15
N GLY A 173 -15.41 14.91 -3.78
CA GLY A 173 -13.97 15.18 -3.86
C GLY A 173 -13.54 16.22 -4.90
N SER A 174 -14.49 16.74 -5.70
CA SER A 174 -14.27 17.73 -6.77
C SER A 174 -13.62 19.05 -6.31
N ALA A 175 -13.58 19.33 -5.00
CA ALA A 175 -12.94 20.52 -4.45
C ALA A 175 -11.40 20.42 -4.32
N VAL A 176 -10.82 19.21 -4.39
CA VAL A 176 -9.36 19.03 -4.28
C VAL A 176 -8.66 19.19 -5.64
N ASP A 177 -9.33 18.88 -6.74
CA ASP A 177 -8.77 19.04 -8.09
C ASP A 177 -8.60 20.52 -8.49
N ASP A 178 -9.49 21.41 -8.02
CA ASP A 178 -9.34 22.86 -8.18
C ASP A 178 -8.16 23.44 -7.36
N GLU A 179 -7.81 22.80 -6.24
CA GLU A 179 -6.67 23.21 -5.40
C GLU A 179 -5.33 22.68 -5.96
N LEU A 180 -5.35 21.54 -6.66
CA LEU A 180 -4.20 20.99 -7.38
C LEU A 180 -3.88 21.78 -8.67
N ALA A 181 -4.91 22.30 -9.37
CA ALA A 181 -4.72 23.19 -10.52
C ALA A 181 -4.03 24.51 -10.11
N LYS A 182 -4.37 25.05 -8.92
CA LYS A 182 -3.69 26.22 -8.33
C LYS A 182 -2.26 25.94 -7.87
N MET A 183 -1.94 24.72 -7.44
CA MET A 183 -0.54 24.37 -7.08
C MET A 183 0.34 24.04 -8.29
N LYS A 184 -0.21 23.47 -9.38
CA LYS A 184 0.53 23.21 -10.62
C LYS A 184 0.87 24.47 -11.41
N GLY A 185 0.08 25.54 -11.27
CA GLY A 185 0.41 26.86 -11.86
C GLY A 185 1.60 27.58 -11.21
N LYS A 186 2.05 27.16 -10.01
CA LYS A 186 3.17 27.79 -9.28
C LYS A 186 4.49 27.00 -9.31
N LYS A 187 4.52 25.78 -9.85
CA LYS A 187 5.73 24.93 -9.87
C LYS A 187 6.32 24.66 -11.27
N ALA A 188 5.65 25.07 -12.35
CA ALA A 188 6.11 24.81 -13.72
C ALA A 188 7.01 25.92 -14.31
N LEU A 189 7.46 26.91 -13.51
CA LEU A 189 8.19 28.09 -14.00
C LEU A 189 9.56 28.34 -13.35
N THR A 190 10.09 27.44 -12.51
CA THR A 190 11.24 27.79 -11.65
C THR A 190 12.40 26.81 -11.56
N GLU A 191 12.40 25.67 -12.25
CA GLU A 191 13.42 24.63 -11.93
C GLU A 191 14.37 24.18 -13.05
N ASN A 192 14.32 24.67 -14.29
CA ASN A 192 15.14 24.03 -15.35
C ASN A 192 15.86 24.93 -16.37
N SER A 193 16.21 26.17 -16.03
CA SER A 193 17.02 27.04 -16.91
C SER A 193 18.06 27.91 -16.20
N ALA A 194 18.00 28.09 -14.88
CA ALA A 194 18.91 28.98 -14.16
C ALA A 194 20.23 28.31 -13.71
N ILE A 195 20.25 26.98 -13.58
CA ILE A 195 21.39 26.25 -12.99
C ILE A 195 22.52 26.01 -14.02
N ASP A 196 22.17 25.83 -15.30
CA ASP A 196 23.17 25.59 -16.36
C ASP A 196 23.85 26.89 -16.85
N ASP A 197 23.17 28.03 -16.75
CA ASP A 197 23.74 29.34 -17.11
C ASP A 197 24.62 29.96 -16.00
N GLU A 198 24.36 29.66 -14.72
CA GLU A 198 25.16 30.16 -13.58
C GLU A 198 26.52 29.46 -13.43
N LEU A 199 26.61 28.16 -13.71
CA LEU A 199 27.87 27.40 -13.68
C LEU A 199 28.85 27.82 -14.78
N ALA A 200 28.35 28.28 -15.93
CA ALA A 200 29.16 28.83 -17.02
C ALA A 200 29.63 30.28 -16.74
N ALA A 201 28.81 31.09 -16.06
CA ALA A 201 29.12 32.48 -15.72
C ALA A 201 30.16 32.63 -14.58
N MET A 202 30.13 31.76 -13.57
CA MET A 202 31.11 31.78 -12.47
C MET A 202 32.53 31.46 -12.95
N ARG A 203 32.68 30.55 -13.92
CA ARG A 203 34.00 30.20 -14.49
C ARG A 203 34.61 31.30 -15.35
N LYS A 204 33.79 32.11 -16.02
CA LYS A 204 34.27 33.17 -16.92
C LYS A 204 34.76 34.41 -16.16
N LYS A 205 34.07 34.81 -15.09
CA LYS A 205 34.47 35.98 -14.27
C LYS A 205 35.79 35.78 -13.52
N LEU A 206 36.09 34.55 -13.12
CA LEU A 206 37.36 34.23 -12.46
C LEU A 206 38.57 34.22 -13.41
N GLN A 207 38.36 34.13 -14.74
CA GLN A 207 39.44 34.21 -15.74
C GLN A 207 39.73 35.63 -16.24
N ASP A 208 38.76 36.55 -16.16
CA ASP A 208 38.92 37.95 -16.60
C ASP A 208 39.53 38.89 -15.54
N THR A 209 39.95 38.35 -14.38
CA THR A 209 40.49 39.14 -13.26
C THR A 209 41.98 38.84 -12.97
N HIS A 210 42.73 38.42 -13.99
CA HIS A 210 44.20 38.36 -13.97
C HIS A 210 44.81 39.33 -14.97
#